data_AF-A0A656AZ47-F1
#
_entry.id   AF-A0A656AZ47-F1
#
_cell.length_a   1.000
_cell.length_b   1.000
_cell.length_c   1.000
_cell.angle_alpha   90.00
_cell.angle_beta   90.00
_cell.angle_gamma   90.00
#
_symmetry.space_group_name_H-M   'P 1'
#
loop_
_entity.id
_entity.type
_entity.pdbx_description
1 polymer ?
#
loop_
_entity_poly.entity_id
_entity_poly.type
_entity_poly.pdbx_seq_one_letter_code
_entity_poly.pdbx_strand_id
1 'polypeptide(L)'
;MRYELKTPYRNGTTHVIFEPLDFIAKLAALVPKPRVNLTRFHGVFAPNSKHRVQVTPAKRGKKPDKSEGLDTNWRDKSPAERHRAMTWMQRLKRVFNIDIEVCEHCGGHVKVIASIEDPKVIEQILKHLKQKTAKANAAKQRELPPERAPPLTPSLFDPSQSRLFD
;
A
#
# COMPACT_ATOMS: atom_id res chain seq x y z
N MET A 1 12.87 14.90 28.86
CA MET A 1 13.04 13.44 29.09
C MET A 1 14.40 13.20 29.73
N ARG A 2 14.48 12.47 30.84
CA ARG A 2 15.74 12.14 31.54
C ARG A 2 16.09 10.68 31.30
N TYR A 3 17.24 10.40 30.69
CA TYR A 3 17.72 9.05 30.41
C TYR A 3 18.95 8.75 31.27
N GLU A 4 18.89 7.70 32.07
CA GLU A 4 20.01 7.21 32.88
C GLU A 4 20.93 6.33 32.02
N LEU A 5 22.23 6.61 32.07
CA LEU A 5 23.24 5.86 31.33
C LEU A 5 23.56 4.56 32.07
N LYS A 6 23.70 3.46 31.30
CA LYS A 6 24.10 2.16 31.85
C LYS A 6 25.48 2.19 32.52
N THR A 7 26.38 3.04 32.03
CA THR A 7 27.70 3.28 32.64
C THR A 7 27.97 4.78 32.66
N PRO A 8 28.43 5.34 33.79
CA PRO A 8 28.72 6.76 33.90
C PRO A 8 29.89 7.15 33.00
N TYR A 9 29.89 8.39 32.51
CA TYR A 9 31.05 8.94 31.79
C TYR A 9 32.23 9.19 32.73
N ARG A 10 33.43 9.36 32.16
CA ARG A 10 34.67 9.59 32.92
C ARG A 10 34.64 10.85 33.79
N ASN A 11 33.82 11.83 33.44
CA ASN A 11 33.59 13.06 34.19
C ASN A 11 32.46 12.92 35.26
N GLY A 12 31.94 11.71 35.49
CA GLY A 12 30.89 11.44 36.47
C GLY A 12 29.46 11.68 35.97
N THR A 13 29.25 12.08 34.71
CA THR A 13 27.89 12.27 34.17
C THR A 13 27.14 10.94 34.08
N THR A 14 25.99 10.84 34.76
CA THR A 14 25.17 9.62 34.85
C THR A 14 23.86 9.71 34.04
N HIS A 15 23.41 10.91 33.71
CA HIS A 15 22.14 11.14 33.02
C HIS A 15 22.32 12.05 31.80
N VAL A 16 21.51 11.80 30.78
CA VAL A 16 21.35 12.68 29.62
C VAL A 16 19.93 13.23 29.64
N ILE A 17 19.82 14.55 29.51
CA ILE A 17 18.53 15.24 29.44
C ILE A 17 18.29 15.59 27.97
N PHE A 18 17.15 15.13 27.44
CA PHE A 18 16.70 15.45 26.09
C PHE A 18 15.45 16.31 26.15
N GLU A 19 15.38 17.29 25.26
CA GLU A 19 14.10 17.88 24.86
C GLU A 19 13.21 16.78 24.24
N PRO A 20 11.88 16.80 24.45
CA PRO A 20 11.00 15.75 23.91
C PRO A 20 11.18 15.49 22.40
N LEU A 21 11.36 16.54 21.58
CA LEU A 21 11.57 16.40 20.14
C LEU A 21 12.93 15.78 19.79
N ASP A 22 14.00 16.20 20.47
CA ASP A 22 15.34 15.64 20.28
C ASP A 22 15.41 14.16 20.64
N PHE A 23 14.69 13.76 21.69
CA PHE A 23 14.59 12.36 22.07
C PHE A 23 13.93 11.53 20.96
N ILE A 24 12.81 11.99 20.42
CA ILE A 24 12.12 11.34 19.30
C ILE A 24 13.01 11.30 18.06
N ALA A 25 13.70 12.39 17.74
CA ALA A 25 14.62 12.46 16.60
C ALA A 25 15.77 11.44 16.71
N LYS A 26 16.35 11.29 17.90
CA LYS A 26 17.40 10.29 18.17
C LYS A 26 16.88 8.85 18.06
N LEU A 27 15.65 8.59 18.51
CA LEU A 27 15.01 7.28 18.31
C LEU A 27 14.72 7.01 16.83
N ALA A 28 14.19 7.99 16.10
CA ALA A 28 13.90 7.87 14.68
C ALA A 28 15.16 7.63 13.85
N ALA A 29 16.32 8.16 14.26
CA ALA A 29 17.60 7.92 13.60
C ALA A 29 18.07 6.45 13.67
N LEU A 30 17.59 5.66 14.64
CA LEU A 30 17.86 4.21 14.71
C LEU A 30 17.02 3.41 13.70
N VAL A 31 15.93 3.99 13.20
CA VAL A 31 15.09 3.33 12.20
C VAL A 31 15.83 3.35 10.86
N PRO A 32 16.22 2.19 10.31
CA PRO A 32 16.97 2.15 9.06
C PRO A 32 16.12 2.68 7.91
N LYS A 33 16.80 3.23 6.89
CA LYS A 33 16.13 3.78 5.70
C LYS A 33 15.17 2.73 5.09
N PRO A 34 13.95 3.14 4.73
CA PRO A 34 13.00 2.24 4.12
C PRO A 34 13.59 1.63 2.84
N ARG A 35 13.20 0.38 2.56
CA ARG A 35 13.60 -0.39 1.36
C ARG A 35 15.06 -0.87 1.35
N VAL A 36 15.80 -0.76 2.45
CA VAL A 36 17.12 -1.41 2.61
C VAL A 36 16.94 -2.77 3.28
N ASN A 37 17.54 -3.82 2.71
CA ASN A 37 17.54 -5.13 3.36
C ASN A 37 18.44 -5.09 4.60
N LEU A 38 17.82 -5.23 5.78
CA LEU A 38 18.51 -5.19 7.08
C LEU A 38 19.29 -6.47 7.35
N THR A 39 18.89 -7.59 6.74
CA THR A 39 19.56 -8.89 6.89
C THR A 39 20.46 -9.14 5.69
N ARG A 40 21.77 -8.91 5.86
CA ARG A 40 22.77 -9.30 4.87
C ARG A 40 23.26 -10.71 5.17
N PHE A 41 23.02 -11.62 4.22
CA PHE A 41 23.50 -12.99 4.32
C PHE A 41 24.88 -13.11 3.66
N HIS A 42 25.80 -13.81 4.32
CA HIS A 42 27.17 -14.02 3.87
C HIS A 42 27.49 -15.52 3.74
N GLY A 43 28.62 -15.82 3.07
CA GLY A 43 29.14 -17.18 2.93
C GLY A 43 28.11 -18.15 2.33
N VAL A 44 27.92 -19.29 2.99
CA VAL A 44 26.99 -20.35 2.54
C VAL A 44 25.54 -19.87 2.44
N PHE A 45 25.14 -18.86 3.20
CA PHE A 45 23.78 -18.28 3.16
C PHE A 45 23.64 -17.12 2.16
N ALA A 46 24.73 -16.65 1.54
CA ALA A 46 24.69 -15.55 0.57
C ALA A 46 23.78 -15.87 -0.63
N PRO A 47 23.01 -14.90 -1.19
CA PRO A 47 22.01 -15.16 -2.23
C PRO A 47 22.52 -15.95 -3.45
N ASN A 48 23.79 -15.77 -3.82
CA ASN A 48 24.45 -16.42 -4.97
C ASN A 48 25.39 -17.59 -4.59
N SER A 49 25.35 -18.07 -3.35
CA SER A 49 26.16 -19.23 -2.92
C SER A 49 25.61 -20.52 -3.54
N LYS A 50 26.48 -21.33 -4.15
CA LYS A 50 26.13 -22.64 -4.74
C LYS A 50 25.57 -23.61 -3.69
N HIS A 51 26.05 -23.53 -2.45
CA HIS A 51 25.64 -24.41 -1.35
C HIS A 51 24.35 -23.98 -0.67
N ARG A 52 23.84 -22.76 -0.96
CA ARG A 52 22.66 -22.20 -0.29
C ARG A 52 21.41 -23.07 -0.42
N VAL A 53 21.27 -23.73 -1.56
CA VAL A 53 20.13 -24.62 -1.86
C VAL A 53 20.08 -25.81 -0.91
N GLN A 54 21.24 -26.31 -0.47
CA GLN A 54 21.36 -27.48 0.40
C GLN A 54 21.14 -27.11 1.88
N VAL A 55 21.52 -25.90 2.29
CA VAL A 55 21.49 -25.47 3.70
C VAL A 55 20.20 -24.74 4.11
N THR A 56 19.43 -24.21 3.15
CA THR A 56 18.20 -23.47 3.46
C THR A 56 16.98 -24.40 3.39
N PRO A 57 16.10 -24.48 4.42
CA PRO A 57 14.91 -25.34 4.39
C PRO A 57 14.01 -25.12 3.17
N ALA A 58 13.91 -23.86 2.73
CA ALA A 58 13.13 -23.46 1.56
C ALA A 58 13.83 -23.75 0.21
N LYS A 59 14.98 -24.44 0.19
CA LYS A 59 15.82 -24.71 -1.01
C LYS A 59 16.01 -23.46 -1.90
N ARG A 60 16.18 -22.30 -1.25
CA ARG A 60 16.13 -20.98 -1.89
C ARG A 60 17.39 -20.80 -2.75
N GLY A 61 17.22 -20.52 -4.03
CA GLY A 61 18.32 -20.48 -5.03
C GLY A 61 18.27 -21.62 -6.05
N LYS A 62 17.46 -22.66 -5.82
CA LYS A 62 17.12 -23.63 -6.87
C LYS A 62 16.27 -22.89 -7.92
N LYS A 63 16.71 -22.87 -9.18
CA LYS A 63 15.84 -22.40 -10.28
C LYS A 63 14.60 -23.30 -10.28
N PRO A 64 13.38 -22.72 -10.32
CA PRO A 64 12.20 -23.54 -10.51
C PRO A 64 12.40 -24.31 -11.82
N ASP A 65 12.21 -25.62 -11.77
CA ASP A 65 12.14 -26.38 -13.01
C ASP A 65 10.89 -25.88 -13.74
N LYS A 66 11.00 -25.62 -15.04
CA LYS A 66 9.89 -25.04 -15.82
C LYS A 66 8.71 -26.03 -15.97
N SER A 67 8.87 -27.24 -15.43
CA SER A 67 8.00 -28.41 -15.60
C SER A 67 6.97 -28.61 -14.48
N GLU A 68 7.02 -27.90 -13.35
CA GLU A 68 5.92 -27.98 -12.37
C GLU A 68 4.80 -27.01 -12.75
N GLY A 69 4.25 -27.27 -13.94
CA GLY A 69 2.94 -26.83 -14.33
C GLY A 69 1.89 -27.53 -13.48
N LEU A 70 0.91 -26.71 -13.07
CA LEU A 70 -0.51 -27.05 -13.03
C LEU A 70 -0.92 -28.28 -12.17
N ASP A 71 -1.58 -28.00 -11.05
CA ASP A 71 -2.69 -28.79 -10.43
C ASP A 71 -2.59 -29.24 -8.96
N THR A 72 -1.49 -29.04 -8.24
CA THR A 72 -1.54 -29.29 -6.78
C THR A 72 -2.32 -28.19 -6.06
N ASN A 73 -3.37 -28.61 -5.34
CA ASN A 73 -4.24 -27.75 -4.54
C ASN A 73 -3.39 -26.86 -3.62
N TRP A 74 -3.68 -25.56 -3.54
CA TRP A 74 -2.91 -24.59 -2.73
C TRP A 74 -2.71 -25.06 -1.27
N ARG A 75 -3.68 -25.85 -0.76
CA ARG A 75 -3.70 -26.42 0.58
C ARG A 75 -2.66 -27.52 0.81
N ASP A 76 -2.24 -28.23 -0.24
CA ASP A 76 -1.31 -29.35 -0.11
C ASP A 76 0.16 -28.90 -0.18
N LYS A 77 0.39 -27.66 -0.61
CA LYS A 77 1.73 -27.05 -0.68
C LYS A 77 2.25 -26.73 0.72
N SER A 78 3.51 -27.06 0.97
CA SER A 78 4.21 -26.61 2.17
C SER A 78 4.26 -25.07 2.23
N PRO A 79 4.38 -24.45 3.44
CA PRO A 79 4.49 -23.00 3.55
C PRO A 79 5.63 -22.40 2.70
N ALA A 80 6.74 -23.13 2.55
CA ALA A 80 7.87 -22.71 1.73
C ALA A 80 7.57 -22.78 0.20
N GLU A 81 6.75 -23.72 -0.25
CA GLU A 81 6.28 -23.79 -1.64
C GLU A 81 5.25 -22.72 -1.93
N ARG A 82 4.30 -22.49 -1.03
CA ARG A 82 3.33 -21.38 -1.13
C ARG A 82 4.05 -20.04 -1.30
N HIS A 83 5.06 -19.78 -0.48
CA HIS A 83 5.85 -18.55 -0.58
C HIS A 83 6.62 -18.40 -1.89
N ARG A 84 7.10 -19.50 -2.48
CA ARG A 84 7.78 -19.49 -3.78
C ARG A 84 6.81 -19.29 -4.94
N ALA A 85 5.63 -19.89 -4.86
CA ALA A 85 4.58 -19.81 -5.87
C ALA A 85 3.83 -18.46 -5.89
N MET A 86 3.95 -17.65 -4.84
CA MET A 86 3.27 -16.34 -4.78
C MET A 86 3.65 -15.45 -5.97
N THR A 87 2.63 -15.07 -6.74
CA THR A 87 2.77 -14.11 -7.84
C THR A 87 3.10 -12.71 -7.29
N TRP A 88 3.58 -11.82 -8.16
CA TRP A 88 3.83 -10.44 -7.78
C TRP A 88 2.56 -9.74 -7.24
N MET A 89 1.39 -9.99 -7.85
CA MET A 89 0.09 -9.45 -7.41
C MET A 89 -0.28 -9.93 -5.99
N GLN A 90 -0.09 -11.22 -5.71
CA GLN A 90 -0.35 -11.81 -4.39
C GLN A 90 0.54 -11.19 -3.30
N ARG A 91 1.77 -10.82 -3.66
CA ARG A 91 2.69 -10.14 -2.74
C ARG A 91 2.25 -8.71 -2.46
N LEU A 92 1.74 -7.97 -3.44
CA LEU A 92 1.17 -6.64 -3.23
C LEU A 92 -0.01 -6.68 -2.27
N LYS A 93 -0.94 -7.62 -2.47
CA LYS A 93 -2.08 -7.84 -1.57
C LYS A 93 -1.61 -8.17 -0.15
N ARG A 94 -0.63 -9.06 0.01
CA ARG A 94 -0.14 -9.47 1.33
C ARG A 94 0.63 -8.37 2.08
N VAL A 95 1.46 -7.59 1.38
CA VAL A 95 2.39 -6.63 2.02
C VAL A 95 1.78 -5.23 2.14
N PHE A 96 1.03 -4.80 1.14
CA PHE A 96 0.49 -3.45 1.03
C PHE A 96 -1.04 -3.40 1.08
N ASN A 97 -1.73 -4.55 1.17
CA ASN A 97 -3.18 -4.64 1.08
C ASN A 97 -3.76 -4.05 -0.22
N ILE A 98 -2.99 -4.15 -1.32
CA ILE A 98 -3.40 -3.70 -2.65
C ILE A 98 -3.80 -4.93 -3.46
N ASP A 99 -5.10 -5.08 -3.73
CA ASP A 99 -5.62 -6.17 -4.56
C ASP A 99 -5.72 -5.74 -6.03
N ILE A 100 -4.91 -6.37 -6.87
CA ILE A 100 -4.95 -6.22 -8.32
C ILE A 100 -5.10 -7.59 -8.99
N GLU A 101 -5.70 -8.58 -8.31
CA GLU A 101 -6.03 -9.87 -8.92
C GLU A 101 -7.41 -9.84 -9.58
N VAL A 102 -8.24 -8.89 -9.20
CA VAL A 102 -9.65 -8.77 -9.60
C VAL A 102 -9.92 -7.38 -10.15
N CYS A 103 -10.67 -7.30 -11.25
CA CYS A 103 -11.12 -6.05 -11.84
C CYS A 103 -12.23 -5.42 -10.98
N GLU A 104 -12.09 -4.14 -10.62
CA GLU A 104 -13.09 -3.41 -9.83
C GLU A 104 -14.44 -3.22 -10.55
N HIS A 105 -14.47 -3.30 -11.89
CA HIS A 105 -15.68 -3.08 -12.67
C HIS A 105 -16.46 -4.35 -12.97
N CYS A 106 -15.76 -5.44 -13.34
CA CYS A 106 -16.41 -6.67 -13.79
C CYS A 106 -16.20 -7.86 -12.85
N GLY A 107 -15.35 -7.75 -11.82
CA GLY A 107 -15.02 -8.86 -10.92
C GLY A 107 -14.20 -9.98 -11.56
N GLY A 108 -13.78 -9.83 -12.82
CA GLY A 108 -12.97 -10.81 -13.52
C GLY A 108 -11.50 -10.78 -13.08
N HIS A 109 -10.79 -11.89 -13.30
CA HIS A 109 -9.36 -11.96 -13.03
C HIS A 109 -8.57 -11.07 -13.98
N VAL A 110 -7.59 -10.34 -13.44
CA VAL A 110 -6.67 -9.52 -14.24
C VAL A 110 -5.27 -10.13 -14.27
N LYS A 111 -4.52 -9.84 -15.33
CA LYS A 111 -3.15 -10.31 -15.54
C LYS A 111 -2.24 -9.14 -15.84
N VAL A 112 -1.07 -9.13 -15.22
CA VAL A 112 0.00 -8.16 -15.55
C VAL A 112 0.53 -8.49 -16.94
N ILE A 113 0.41 -7.52 -17.86
CA ILE A 113 0.88 -7.65 -19.25
C ILE A 113 2.22 -6.93 -19.50
N ALA A 114 2.51 -5.86 -18.76
CA ALA A 114 3.75 -5.09 -18.89
C ALA A 114 4.07 -4.34 -17.57
N SER A 115 5.36 -4.08 -17.35
CA SER A 115 5.85 -3.11 -16.35
C SER A 115 6.40 -1.91 -17.10
N ILE A 116 5.96 -0.70 -16.75
CA ILE A 116 6.42 0.56 -17.36
C ILE A 116 7.24 1.29 -16.29
N GLU A 117 8.54 1.44 -16.54
CA GLU A 117 9.49 2.00 -15.56
C GLU A 117 10.09 3.35 -16.00
N ASP A 118 9.94 3.74 -17.27
CA ASP A 118 10.43 5.03 -17.77
C ASP A 118 9.58 6.20 -17.24
N PRO A 119 10.17 7.13 -16.45
CA PRO A 119 9.44 8.28 -15.90
C PRO A 119 8.73 9.13 -16.97
N LYS A 120 9.36 9.34 -18.13
CA LYS A 120 8.77 10.18 -19.20
C LYS A 120 7.50 9.54 -19.76
N VAL A 121 7.53 8.22 -19.96
CA VAL A 121 6.37 7.45 -20.44
C VAL A 121 5.27 7.46 -19.40
N ILE A 122 5.60 7.26 -18.12
CA ILE A 122 4.65 7.33 -17.01
C ILE A 122 3.97 8.69 -16.97
N GLU A 123 4.73 9.79 -17.04
CA GLU A 123 4.18 11.15 -17.05
C GLU A 123 3.23 11.39 -18.23
N GLN A 124 3.61 10.94 -19.43
CA GLN A 124 2.78 11.08 -20.62
C GLN A 124 1.45 10.32 -20.50
N ILE A 125 1.49 9.08 -19.99
CA ILE A 125 0.29 8.27 -19.72
C ILE A 125 -0.60 8.96 -18.69
N LEU A 126 -0.03 9.38 -17.56
CA LEU A 126 -0.80 10.04 -16.49
C LEU A 126 -1.42 11.35 -16.96
N LYS A 127 -0.71 12.15 -17.78
CA LYS A 127 -1.24 13.37 -18.39
C LYS A 127 -2.44 13.07 -19.28
N HIS A 128 -2.34 12.07 -20.14
CA HIS A 128 -3.45 11.65 -21.01
C HIS A 128 -4.66 11.18 -20.20
N LEU A 129 -4.45 10.34 -19.17
CA LEU A 129 -5.53 9.83 -18.32
C LEU A 129 -6.25 10.96 -17.58
N LYS A 130 -5.52 11.93 -17.00
CA LYS A 130 -6.13 13.10 -16.34
C LYS A 130 -7.01 13.90 -17.29
N GLN A 131 -6.53 14.15 -18.52
CA GLN A 131 -7.30 14.86 -19.54
C GLN A 131 -8.56 14.08 -19.96
N LYS A 132 -8.45 12.76 -20.11
CA LYS A 132 -9.59 11.89 -20.46
C LYS A 132 -10.66 11.91 -19.36
N THR A 133 -10.26 11.80 -18.09
CA THR A 133 -11.17 11.88 -16.94
C THR A 133 -11.84 13.26 -16.85
N ALA A 134 -11.09 14.34 -17.05
CA ALA A 134 -11.66 15.69 -17.06
C ALA A 134 -12.71 15.88 -18.17
N LYS A 135 -12.45 15.36 -19.38
CA LYS A 135 -13.42 15.37 -20.48
C LYS A 135 -14.66 14.53 -20.18
N ALA A 136 -14.49 13.34 -19.61
CA ALA A 136 -15.61 12.47 -19.22
C ALA A 136 -16.49 13.12 -18.14
N ASN A 137 -15.89 13.78 -17.15
CA ASN A 137 -16.61 14.51 -16.11
C ASN A 137 -17.37 15.73 -16.66
N ALA A 138 -16.75 16.49 -17.57
CA ALA A 138 -17.40 17.63 -18.22
C ALA A 138 -18.58 17.20 -19.11
N ALA A 139 -18.48 16.05 -19.79
CA ALA A 139 -19.59 15.46 -20.54
C ALA A 139 -20.74 15.04 -19.60
N LYS A 140 -20.42 14.38 -18.49
CA LYS A 140 -21.40 13.96 -17.48
C LYS A 140 -22.14 15.14 -16.83
N GLN A 141 -21.48 16.28 -16.63
CA GLN A 141 -22.11 17.51 -16.14
C GLN A 141 -23.07 18.16 -17.14
N ARG A 142 -22.85 17.97 -18.45
CA ARG A 142 -23.72 18.51 -19.50
C ARG A 142 -24.96 17.67 -19.77
N GLU A 143 -24.95 16.39 -19.40
CA GLU A 143 -26.10 15.47 -19.54
C GLU A 143 -27.07 15.54 -18.35
N LEU A 144 -26.69 16.19 -17.25
CA LEU A 144 -27.62 16.39 -16.13
C LEU A 144 -28.68 17.43 -16.51
N PRO A 145 -29.98 17.15 -16.30
CA PRO A 145 -31.03 18.16 -16.48
C PRO A 145 -30.72 19.39 -15.62
N PRO A 146 -31.10 20.60 -16.04
CA PRO A 146 -30.96 21.78 -15.20
C PRO A 146 -31.62 21.52 -13.84
N GLU A 147 -30.97 21.97 -12.76
CA GLU A 147 -31.54 21.89 -11.42
C GLU A 147 -32.95 22.49 -11.46
N ARG A 148 -33.97 21.67 -11.18
CA ARG A 148 -35.32 22.17 -11.00
C ARG A 148 -35.27 23.14 -9.83
N ALA A 149 -35.70 24.38 -10.06
CA ALA A 149 -35.83 25.36 -9.00
C ALA A 149 -36.56 24.73 -7.80
N PRO A 150 -36.13 24.99 -6.56
CA PRO A 150 -36.84 24.48 -5.39
C PRO A 150 -38.31 24.90 -5.50
N PRO A 151 -39.26 24.02 -5.15
CA PRO A 151 -40.68 24.34 -5.25
C PRO A 151 -40.94 25.64 -4.50
N LEU A 152 -41.52 26.62 -5.19
CA LEU A 152 -42.04 27.83 -4.56
C LEU A 152 -43.17 27.39 -3.64
N THR A 153 -42.87 27.16 -2.37
CA THR A 153 -43.89 27.01 -1.34
C THR A 153 -44.51 28.39 -1.14
N PRO A 154 -45.78 28.64 -1.50
CA PRO A 154 -46.47 29.80 -0.97
C PRO A 154 -46.44 29.68 0.55
N SER A 155 -46.05 30.76 1.22
CA SER A 155 -45.93 30.84 2.69
C SER A 155 -47.20 30.33 3.36
N LEU A 156 -47.13 29.12 3.93
CA LEU A 156 -48.21 28.47 4.70
C LEU A 156 -48.40 29.07 6.10
N PHE A 157 -47.80 30.23 6.38
CA PHE A 157 -47.98 30.95 7.63
C PHE A 157 -48.40 32.38 7.30
N ASP A 158 -49.70 32.55 7.06
CA ASP A 158 -50.38 33.83 7.24
C ASP A 158 -50.83 33.90 8.71
N PRO A 159 -50.22 34.75 9.57
CA PRO A 159 -50.54 34.80 10.99
C PRO A 159 -51.85 35.56 11.32
N SER A 160 -52.73 35.80 10.33
CA SER A 160 -53.90 36.67 10.53
C SER A 160 -55.25 35.98 10.80
N GLN A 161 -55.33 34.65 10.91
CA GLN A 161 -56.58 33.95 11.26
C GLN A 161 -56.49 33.22 12.60
N SER A 162 -56.66 33.98 13.69
CA SER A 162 -57.14 33.44 14.95
C SER A 162 -58.36 34.25 15.40
N ARG A 163 -59.41 33.51 15.80
CA ARG A 163 -60.65 33.92 16.48
C ARG A 163 -61.88 34.07 15.58
N LEU A 164 -62.62 32.97 15.48
CA LEU A 164 -64.08 32.94 15.63
C LEU A 164 -64.51 31.48 15.90
N PHE A 165 -64.53 31.13 17.18
CA PHE A 165 -65.43 30.12 17.75
C PHE A 165 -65.90 30.68 19.09
N ASP A 166 -67.22 30.57 19.32
CA ASP A 166 -67.99 31.06 20.46
C ASP A 166 -67.42 30.68 21.84
#